data_AF-A0A7X9KZF1-F1
#
_entry.id   AF-A0A7X9KZF1-F1
#
_cell.length_a   1.000
_cell.length_b   1.000
_cell.length_c   1.000
_cell.angle_alpha   90.00
_cell.angle_beta   90.00
_cell.angle_gamma   90.00
#
_symmetry.space_group_name_H-M   'P 1'
#
loop_
_entity.id
_entity.type
_entity.pdbx_description
1 polymer ?
#
loop_
_entity_poly.entity_id
_entity_poly.type
_entity_poly.pdbx_seq_one_letter_code
_entity_poly.pdbx_strand_id
1 'polypeptide(L)'
;MKEEYNLQKSYENYSLGNIDRNTYLLERDVLQGHISTLEREKIAQEEVLVNIKQDKRKAYQWIRDIFSANGIDKLPTELVQSLVDKVIVYANHDFEVVYKFNIESLKEDKNE
;
A
#
# COMPACT_ATOMS: atom_id res chain seq x y z
N MET A 1 -8.66 13.83 18.15
CA MET A 1 -8.04 12.52 18.46
C MET A 1 -8.15 12.24 19.96
N LYS A 2 -8.12 10.99 20.43
CA LYS A 2 -8.29 10.66 21.87
C LYS A 2 -7.17 11.29 22.72
N GLU A 3 -5.97 11.31 22.18
CA GLU A 3 -4.75 11.82 22.79
C GLU A 3 -4.76 13.35 22.90
N GLU A 4 -5.25 14.05 21.87
CA GLU A 4 -5.46 15.51 21.91
C GLU A 4 -6.51 15.91 22.95
N TYR A 5 -7.61 15.15 23.04
CA TYR A 5 -8.63 15.37 24.07
C TYR A 5 -8.06 15.18 25.48
N ASN A 6 -7.26 14.13 25.69
CA ASN A 6 -6.59 13.89 26.97
C ASN A 6 -5.57 14.98 27.30
N LEU A 7 -4.87 15.52 26.29
CA LEU A 7 -3.93 16.60 26.47
C LEU A 7 -4.63 17.89 26.92
N GLN A 8 -5.76 18.21 26.29
CA GLN A 8 -6.61 19.33 26.70
C GLN A 8 -7.11 19.15 28.15
N LYS A 9 -7.59 17.95 28.49
CA LYS A 9 -8.09 17.64 29.84
C LYS A 9 -6.99 17.72 30.91
N SER A 10 -5.77 17.26 30.59
CA SER A 10 -4.61 17.38 31.48
C SER A 10 -4.25 18.85 31.72
N TYR A 11 -4.28 19.68 30.68
CA TYR A 11 -4.08 21.13 30.81
C TYR A 11 -5.16 21.80 31.68
N GLU A 12 -6.43 21.44 31.50
CA GLU A 12 -7.54 21.93 32.33
C GLU A 12 -7.33 21.58 33.81
N ASN A 13 -6.95 20.34 34.11
CA ASN A 13 -6.65 19.90 35.48
C ASN A 13 -5.49 20.68 36.10
N TYR A 14 -4.44 20.95 35.33
CA TYR A 14 -3.32 21.78 35.79
C TYR A 14 -3.77 23.23 36.06
N SER A 15 -4.53 23.82 35.14
CA SER A 15 -5.03 25.19 35.27
C SER A 15 -5.97 25.37 36.47
N LEU A 16 -6.70 24.33 36.85
CA LEU A 16 -7.57 24.33 38.03
C LEU A 16 -6.81 24.00 39.34
N GLY A 17 -5.52 23.67 39.26
CA GLY A 17 -4.69 23.29 40.41
C GLY A 17 -4.92 21.87 40.92
N ASN A 18 -5.62 21.02 40.15
CA ASN A 18 -5.88 19.62 40.51
C ASN A 18 -4.62 18.75 40.39
N ILE A 19 -3.69 19.13 39.52
CA ILE A 19 -2.39 18.48 39.34
C ILE A 19 -1.27 19.52 39.35
N ASP A 20 -0.08 19.11 39.75
CA ASP A 20 1.10 19.99 39.73
C ASP A 20 1.71 20.10 38.31
N ARG A 21 2.61 21.08 38.17
CA ARG A 21 3.27 21.36 36.89
C ARG A 21 4.07 20.18 36.35
N ASN A 22 4.79 19.43 37.20
CA ASN A 22 5.63 18.33 36.74
C ASN A 22 4.77 17.17 36.26
N THR A 23 3.68 16.88 36.96
CA THR A 23 2.69 15.88 36.51
C THR A 23 2.12 16.25 35.14
N TYR A 24 1.69 17.51 34.95
CA TYR A 24 1.20 17.98 33.65
C TYR A 24 2.25 17.86 32.54
N LEU A 25 3.49 18.29 32.79
CA LEU A 25 4.55 18.24 31.77
C LEU A 25 4.86 16.80 31.36
N LEU A 26 4.88 15.87 32.32
CA LEU A 26 5.09 14.44 32.04
C LEU A 26 3.95 13.88 31.19
N GLU A 27 2.69 14.13 31.58
CA GLU A 27 1.51 13.67 30.82
C GLU A 27 1.49 14.25 29.40
N ARG A 28 1.82 15.54 29.27
CA ARG A 28 1.92 16.22 27.97
C ARG A 28 2.97 15.56 27.09
N ASP A 29 4.18 15.34 27.60
CA ASP A 29 5.28 14.79 26.81
C ASP A 29 4.95 13.36 26.33
N VAL A 30 4.32 12.53 27.18
CA VAL A 30 3.82 11.20 26.80
C VAL A 30 2.76 11.29 25.70
N LEU A 31 1.74 12.13 25.88
CA LEU A 31 0.65 12.28 24.92
C LEU A 31 1.14 12.82 23.57
N GLN A 32 2.07 13.78 23.59
CA GLN A 32 2.72 14.29 22.38
C GLN A 32 3.52 13.20 21.67
N GLY A 33 4.27 12.37 22.42
CA GLY A 33 4.97 11.22 21.86
C GLY A 33 4.04 10.21 21.17
N HIS A 34 2.87 9.94 21.75
CA HIS A 34 1.85 9.11 21.12
C HIS A 34 1.29 9.74 19.84
N ILE A 35 0.93 11.03 19.87
CA ILE A 35 0.43 11.75 18.69
C ILE A 35 1.44 11.68 17.54
N SER A 36 2.71 12.01 17.80
CA SER A 36 3.75 11.94 16.77
C SER A 36 3.97 10.53 16.22
N THR A 37 3.74 9.49 17.03
CA THR A 37 3.85 8.10 16.58
C THR A 37 2.67 7.74 15.67
N LEU A 38 1.45 8.06 16.09
CA LEU A 38 0.23 7.84 15.29
C LEU A 38 0.26 8.61 13.97
N GLU A 39 0.80 9.83 13.96
CA GLU A 39 0.96 10.62 12.73
C GLU A 39 1.92 9.96 11.74
N ARG A 40 3.06 9.43 12.21
CA ARG A 40 3.99 8.69 11.35
C ARG A 40 3.36 7.41 10.80
N GLU A 41 2.64 6.66 11.64
CA GLU A 41 1.94 5.45 11.21
C GLU A 41 0.87 5.76 10.16
N LYS A 42 0.11 6.85 10.35
CA LYS A 42 -0.88 7.32 9.39
C LYS A 42 -0.23 7.61 8.03
N ILE A 43 0.88 8.35 8.00
CA ILE A 43 1.58 8.68 6.75
C ILE A 43 2.07 7.40 6.05
N ALA A 44 2.68 6.47 6.80
CA ALA A 44 3.13 5.21 6.25
C ALA A 44 1.97 4.38 5.65
N GLN A 45 0.81 4.35 6.31
CA GLN A 45 -0.38 3.68 5.79
C GLN A 45 -0.95 4.38 4.54
N GLU A 46 -0.92 5.71 4.50
CA GLU A 46 -1.34 6.49 3.33
C GLU A 46 -0.46 6.19 2.10
N GLU A 47 0.84 6.06 2.27
CA GLU A 47 1.77 5.65 1.20
C GLU A 47 1.46 4.24 0.68
N VAL A 48 1.26 3.28 1.59
CA VAL A 48 0.88 1.90 1.22
C VAL A 48 -0.45 1.89 0.45
N LEU A 49 -1.43 2.68 0.90
CA LEU A 49 -2.72 2.79 0.21
C LEU A 49 -2.58 3.35 -1.22
N VAL A 50 -1.70 4.33 -1.43
CA VAL A 50 -1.43 4.89 -2.76
C VAL A 50 -0.83 3.81 -3.66
N ASN A 51 0.15 3.05 -3.19
CA ASN A 51 0.77 1.97 -3.96
C ASN A 51 -0.25 0.89 -4.34
N ILE A 52 -1.06 0.42 -3.38
CA ILE A 52 -2.12 -0.56 -3.64
C ILE A 52 -3.12 -0.04 -4.69
N LYS A 53 -3.50 1.24 -4.63
CA LYS A 53 -4.40 1.84 -5.63
C LYS A 53 -3.76 1.87 -7.03
N GLN A 54 -2.46 2.14 -7.13
CA GLN A 54 -1.74 2.12 -8.39
C GLN A 54 -1.64 0.70 -8.95
N ASP A 55 -1.30 -0.28 -8.12
CA ASP A 55 -1.19 -1.68 -8.53
C ASP A 55 -2.54 -2.26 -8.95
N LYS A 56 -3.62 -1.92 -8.23
CA LYS A 56 -5.00 -2.25 -8.63
C LYS A 56 -5.34 -1.70 -10.02
N ARG A 57 -4.95 -0.45 -10.32
CA ARG A 57 -5.18 0.15 -11.66
C ARG A 57 -4.40 -0.58 -12.74
N LYS A 58 -3.13 -0.89 -12.50
CA LYS A 58 -2.30 -1.67 -13.43
C LYS A 58 -2.89 -3.05 -13.68
N ALA A 59 -3.30 -3.75 -12.62
CA ALA A 59 -3.92 -5.06 -12.71
C ALA A 59 -5.21 -5.05 -13.54
N TYR A 60 -6.10 -4.07 -13.35
CA TYR A 60 -7.28 -3.93 -14.20
C TYR A 60 -6.95 -3.67 -15.66
N GLN A 61 -5.92 -2.87 -15.93
CA GLN A 61 -5.46 -2.65 -17.29
C GLN A 61 -4.97 -3.96 -17.92
N TRP A 62 -4.17 -4.74 -17.20
CA TRP A 62 -3.71 -6.06 -17.65
C TRP A 62 -4.87 -7.01 -17.91
N ILE A 63 -5.85 -7.08 -17.01
CA ILE A 63 -7.06 -7.88 -17.19
C ILE A 63 -7.77 -7.44 -18.47
N ARG A 64 -8.03 -6.14 -18.65
CA ARG A 64 -8.68 -5.62 -19.85
C ARG A 64 -7.92 -5.98 -21.12
N ASP A 65 -6.60 -5.82 -21.12
CA ASP A 65 -5.73 -6.12 -22.24
C ASP A 65 -5.80 -7.63 -22.60
N ILE A 66 -5.71 -8.52 -21.61
CA ILE A 66 -5.81 -9.98 -21.79
C ILE A 66 -7.19 -10.38 -22.34
N PHE A 67 -8.27 -9.86 -21.75
CA PHE A 67 -9.63 -10.18 -22.19
C PHE A 67 -9.93 -9.64 -23.59
N SER A 68 -9.39 -8.48 -23.96
CA SER A 68 -9.55 -7.90 -25.30
C SER A 68 -8.81 -8.71 -26.37
N ALA A 69 -7.81 -9.52 -25.96
CA ALA A 69 -7.04 -10.40 -26.84
C ALA A 69 -7.70 -11.76 -27.08
N ASN A 70 -8.75 -12.09 -26.33
CA ASN A 70 -9.41 -13.37 -26.41
C ASN A 70 -10.15 -13.51 -27.76
N GLY A 71 -9.77 -14.51 -28.57
CA GLY A 71 -10.35 -14.77 -29.89
C GLY A 71 -9.60 -14.11 -31.07
N ILE A 72 -8.39 -13.58 -30.87
CA ILE A 72 -7.56 -13.04 -31.95
C ILE A 72 -6.48 -14.07 -32.36
N ASP A 73 -6.39 -14.39 -33.65
CA ASP A 73 -5.42 -15.35 -34.21
C ASP A 73 -3.95 -14.89 -34.10
N LYS A 74 -3.71 -13.58 -33.89
CA LYS A 74 -2.39 -12.98 -33.69
C LYS A 74 -2.45 -11.92 -32.60
N LEU A 75 -1.60 -12.04 -31.59
CA LEU A 75 -1.45 -11.05 -30.54
C LEU A 75 -0.85 -9.75 -31.13
N PRO A 76 -1.50 -8.59 -30.99
CA PRO A 76 -0.93 -7.32 -31.41
C PRO A 76 0.39 -7.02 -30.70
N THR A 77 1.35 -6.38 -31.38
CA THR A 77 2.64 -6.00 -30.80
C THR A 77 2.47 -5.15 -29.54
N GLU A 78 1.49 -4.25 -29.54
CA GLU A 78 1.17 -3.37 -28.40
C GLU A 78 0.76 -4.18 -27.16
N LEU A 79 0.01 -5.25 -27.35
CA LEU A 79 -0.43 -6.15 -26.29
C LEU A 79 0.74 -6.99 -25.75
N VAL A 80 1.61 -7.49 -26.64
CA VAL A 80 2.83 -8.20 -26.21
C VAL A 80 3.70 -7.26 -25.38
N GLN A 81 3.86 -6.00 -25.79
CA GLN A 81 4.59 -5.00 -25.01
C GLN A 81 3.91 -4.63 -23.69
N SER A 82 2.58 -4.69 -23.59
CA SER A 82 1.87 -4.40 -22.34
C SER A 82 1.94 -5.55 -21.32
N LEU A 83 2.06 -6.80 -21.80
CA LEU A 83 2.03 -8.01 -20.99
C LEU A 83 3.43 -8.60 -20.70
N VAL A 84 4.38 -8.48 -21.62
CA VAL A 84 5.72 -9.08 -21.52
C VAL A 84 6.73 -8.04 -21.06
N ASP A 85 7.52 -8.41 -20.05
CA ASP A 85 8.63 -7.60 -19.55
C ASP A 85 9.88 -7.83 -20.41
N LYS A 86 10.24 -9.11 -20.61
CA LYS A 86 11.36 -9.51 -21.46
C LYS A 86 11.19 -10.93 -21.97
N VAL A 87 11.89 -11.23 -23.07
CA VAL A 87 12.05 -12.58 -23.61
C VAL A 87 13.52 -12.96 -23.50
N ILE A 88 13.80 -14.07 -22.81
CA ILE A 88 15.15 -14.62 -22.66
C ILE A 88 15.29 -15.75 -23.68
N VAL A 89 16.29 -15.66 -24.55
CA VAL A 89 16.58 -16.70 -25.56
C VAL A 89 17.87 -17.41 -25.17
N TYR A 90 17.79 -18.73 -25.02
CA TYR A 90 18.90 -19.59 -24.65
C TYR A 90 19.63 -20.11 -25.90
N ALA A 91 20.89 -20.52 -25.73
CA ALA A 91 21.74 -20.96 -26.84
C ALA A 91 21.23 -22.23 -27.56
N ASN A 92 20.38 -23.01 -26.89
CA ASN A 92 19.72 -24.18 -27.45
C ASN A 92 18.46 -23.84 -28.26
N HIS A 93 18.19 -22.55 -28.51
CA HIS A 93 16.98 -22.02 -29.14
C HIS A 93 15.70 -22.20 -28.30
N ASP A 94 15.84 -22.52 -27.01
CA ASP A 94 14.72 -22.38 -26.08
C ASP A 94 14.53 -20.92 -25.71
N PHE A 95 13.31 -20.55 -25.32
CA PHE A 95 13.02 -19.19 -24.86
C PHE A 95 12.09 -19.21 -23.64
N GLU A 96 12.23 -18.18 -22.82
CA GLU A 96 11.40 -17.92 -21.65
C GLU A 96 10.79 -16.52 -21.75
N VAL A 97 9.49 -16.43 -21.51
CA VAL A 97 8.75 -15.17 -21.52
C VAL A 97 8.52 -14.73 -20.07
N VAL A 98 9.17 -13.63 -19.68
CA VAL A 98 8.96 -13.02 -18.36
C VAL A 98 7.83 -12.01 -18.50
N TYR A 99 6.72 -12.26 -17.82
CA TYR A 99 5.54 -11.40 -17.84
C TYR A 99 5.68 -10.25 -16.83
N LYS A 100 5.07 -9.10 -17.15
CA LYS A 100 4.98 -7.93 -16.24
C LYS A 100 4.08 -8.17 -15.04
N PHE A 101 3.35 -9.29 -15.05
CA PHE A 101 2.38 -9.66 -14.05
C PHE A 101 2.60 -11.11 -13.62
N ASN A 102 2.34 -11.40 -12.35
CA ASN A 102 2.42 -12.75 -11.82
C ASN A 102 1.08 -13.48 -12.05
N ILE A 103 1.02 -14.35 -13.06
CA ILE A 103 -0.17 -15.18 -13.33
C ILE A 103 -0.55 -16.05 -12.14
N GLU A 104 0.42 -16.53 -11.35
CA GLU A 104 0.14 -17.36 -10.18
C GLU A 104 -0.58 -16.57 -9.07
N SER A 105 -0.28 -15.28 -8.93
CA SER A 105 -1.03 -14.39 -8.02
C SER A 105 -2.47 -14.11 -8.45
N LEU A 106 -2.86 -14.50 -9.68
CA LEU A 106 -4.22 -14.39 -10.21
C LEU A 106 -5.00 -15.71 -10.10
N LYS A 107 -4.35 -16.82 -9.74
CA LYS A 107 -5.04 -18.09 -9.48
C LYS A 107 -5.67 -18.01 -8.09
N GLU A 108 -6.99 -18.19 -8.01
CA GLU A 108 -7.63 -18.43 -6.72
C GLU A 108 -7.03 -19.70 -6.12
N ASP A 109 -6.55 -19.61 -4.88
CA ASP A 109 -6.26 -20.78 -4.06
C ASP A 109 -7.55 -21.60 -3.95
N LYS A 110 -7.65 -22.66 -4.75
CA LYS A 110 -8.61 -23.72 -4.50
C LYS A 110 -8.13 -24.47 -3.26
N ASN A 111 -8.43 -23.92 -2.09
CA ASN A 111 -8.37 -24.68 -0.85
C ASN A 111 -9.48 -25.73 -0.91
N GLU A 112 -9.12 -26.95 -1.31
CA GLU A 112 -9.88 -28.18 -1.04
C GLU A 112 -9.79 -28.57 0.43
#